data_AF-A0A959RT46-F1
#
_entry.id   AF-A0A959RT46-F1
#
_cell.length_a   1.000
_cell.length_b   1.000
_cell.length_c   1.000
_cell.angle_alpha   90.00
_cell.angle_beta   90.00
_cell.angle_gamma   90.00
#
_symmetry.space_group_name_H-M   'P 1'
#
loop_
_entity.id
_entity.type
_entity.pdbx_description
1 polymer ?
#
loop_
_entity_poly.entity_id
_entity_poly.type
_entity_poly.pdbx_seq_one_letter_code
_entity_poly.pdbx_strand_id
1 'polypeptide(L)'
;NIMMFDDFYPDGHQGGLSIIQFGRRIATNGDVRLEPTPGQWSPVPAVGERKVNKENGIIAVQLWYPDSSKNRIGFNPINYPDLTFNYEVKTEAIGDKIKLTVNLEKPLPDEWADKVGFNFEIFPGYYFGEHYLMDGNSGIFPQQANGPMITDTEGNLQIKKLASGKKIIVSPGILEKQFKVETNTSELELFDGRGLHNNGWFVLRSTIPRGATKNAVEWIITPSYNTDWRYKPVVQVSQVGYHPKQIKFATVELDKLTDNFETIKLIRIKEDSEKVVKEEISPKAWGNFLRYKYLRFDFTDIKEEGLYLIKYGSVYSNRFEIKNDVFARHVWQPSLEFFLPVQMCHMKIEEKYRTWHGLCHMDDARMAPTNLNHFDGYSQGSSTLTKFNSGDNVPGLNIGGWHDAGDYDLRVESQAGTVYNLALAYELFDNQIDETTVDQKNRLVEIHKPDGKSDLLQQIEHGVLSIIGGYESLGRLYRGIICPT
;
A
#
# COMPACT_ATOMS: atom_id res chain seq x y z
N ASN A 1 17.64 -4.60 -11.34
CA ASN A 1 18.23 -4.32 -10.02
C ASN A 1 17.72 -5.32 -9.03
N ILE A 2 18.62 -5.86 -8.22
CA ILE A 2 18.27 -6.71 -7.09
C ILE A 2 18.81 -6.00 -5.85
N MET A 3 17.94 -5.83 -4.87
CA MET A 3 18.21 -5.15 -3.61
C MET A 3 18.10 -6.16 -2.49
N MET A 4 18.91 -5.99 -1.45
CA MET A 4 19.00 -6.95 -0.35
C MET A 4 19.14 -6.18 0.94
N PHE A 5 18.03 -6.03 1.68
CA PHE A 5 17.92 -5.25 2.92
C PHE A 5 18.51 -3.84 2.80
N ASP A 6 18.26 -3.15 1.67
CA ASP A 6 18.54 -1.71 1.52
C ASP A 6 17.41 -0.86 2.17
N ASP A 7 16.23 -1.45 2.31
CA ASP A 7 15.08 -1.00 3.11
C ASP A 7 14.52 -2.19 3.92
N PHE A 8 13.78 -1.91 4.99
CA PHE A 8 13.10 -2.95 5.77
C PHE A 8 11.85 -2.41 6.49
N TYR A 9 10.73 -2.46 5.79
CA TYR A 9 9.37 -2.19 6.24
C TYR A 9 8.42 -3.28 5.72
N PRO A 10 8.52 -4.51 6.27
CA PRO A 10 7.84 -5.69 5.75
C PRO A 10 6.32 -5.56 5.74
N ASP A 11 5.74 -4.89 6.74
CA ASP A 11 4.31 -4.63 6.91
C ASP A 11 3.74 -3.83 5.71
N GLY A 12 4.58 -3.03 5.03
CA GLY A 12 4.24 -2.29 3.81
C GLY A 12 4.71 -2.95 2.51
N HIS A 13 5.08 -4.23 2.55
CA HIS A 13 5.65 -4.99 1.43
C HIS A 13 6.94 -4.39 0.87
N GLN A 14 7.82 -3.89 1.75
CA GLN A 14 9.10 -3.29 1.36
C GLN A 14 10.21 -3.87 2.23
N GLY A 15 11.16 -4.60 1.64
CA GLY A 15 12.36 -5.04 2.37
C GLY A 15 12.85 -6.41 1.95
N GLY A 16 13.80 -6.94 2.72
CA GLY A 16 14.43 -8.23 2.46
C GLY A 16 15.11 -8.26 1.09
N LEU A 17 15.05 -9.40 0.40
CA LEU A 17 15.34 -9.47 -1.02
C LEU A 17 14.21 -8.82 -1.83
N SER A 18 14.58 -7.94 -2.77
CA SER A 18 13.65 -7.27 -3.69
C SER A 18 14.18 -7.29 -5.12
N ILE A 19 13.28 -7.48 -6.10
CA ILE A 19 13.61 -7.44 -7.53
C ILE A 19 12.89 -6.26 -8.18
N ILE A 20 13.69 -5.35 -8.75
CA ILE A 20 13.22 -4.28 -9.62
C ILE A 20 13.68 -4.60 -11.05
N GLN A 21 12.73 -4.89 -11.90
CA GLN A 21 12.92 -5.35 -13.27
C GLN A 21 12.16 -4.41 -14.22
N PHE A 22 12.83 -3.92 -15.27
CA PHE A 22 12.29 -2.93 -16.23
C PHE A 22 11.57 -1.73 -15.56
N GLY A 23 12.19 -1.18 -14.50
CA GLY A 23 11.66 -0.03 -13.78
C GLY A 23 10.54 -0.33 -12.78
N ARG A 24 10.09 -1.59 -12.65
CA ARG A 24 8.99 -1.99 -11.76
C ARG A 24 9.50 -2.91 -10.65
N ARG A 25 9.06 -2.68 -9.40
CA ARG A 25 9.26 -3.64 -8.30
C ARG A 25 8.29 -4.80 -8.51
N ILE A 26 8.83 -5.97 -8.84
CA ILE A 26 8.01 -7.15 -9.19
C ILE A 26 7.87 -8.13 -8.04
N ALA A 27 8.83 -8.14 -7.12
CA ALA A 27 8.80 -8.98 -5.92
C ALA A 27 9.67 -8.37 -4.81
N THR A 28 9.37 -8.70 -3.56
CA THR A 28 9.88 -8.04 -2.34
C THR A 28 9.79 -8.98 -1.13
N ASN A 29 10.16 -8.49 0.05
CA ASN A 29 9.99 -9.17 1.34
C ASN A 29 10.66 -10.55 1.42
N GLY A 30 11.71 -10.77 0.61
CA GLY A 30 12.43 -12.03 0.60
C GLY A 30 13.21 -12.26 1.89
N ASP A 31 12.63 -13.00 2.84
CA ASP A 31 13.17 -13.25 4.16
C ASP A 31 12.54 -14.48 4.85
N VAL A 32 13.09 -14.92 5.98
CA VAL A 32 12.52 -16.01 6.79
C VAL A 32 11.28 -15.53 7.55
N ARG A 33 10.19 -16.29 7.47
CA ARG A 33 8.91 -16.07 8.15
C ARG A 33 8.47 -17.31 8.90
N LEU A 34 7.67 -17.10 9.96
CA LEU A 34 7.18 -18.19 10.80
C LEU A 34 5.95 -18.90 10.21
N GLU A 35 5.26 -18.26 9.25
CA GLU A 35 4.06 -18.78 8.57
C GLU A 35 4.10 -18.55 7.05
N PRO A 36 3.30 -19.29 6.25
CA PRO A 36 3.31 -19.18 4.78
C PRO A 36 2.82 -17.84 4.25
N THR A 37 1.82 -17.24 4.89
CA THR A 37 1.19 -15.99 4.45
C THR A 37 1.07 -15.07 5.66
N PRO A 38 2.17 -14.39 6.05
CA PRO A 38 2.16 -13.51 7.22
C PRO A 38 1.17 -12.36 7.05
N GLY A 39 0.49 -12.00 8.13
CA GLY A 39 -0.36 -10.80 8.20
C GLY A 39 0.45 -9.55 8.53
N GLN A 40 -0.21 -8.40 8.57
CA GLN A 40 0.44 -7.11 8.88
C GLN A 40 1.14 -7.08 10.25
N TRP A 41 0.59 -7.81 11.23
CA TRP A 41 1.09 -7.84 12.62
C TRP A 41 1.83 -9.12 12.98
N SER A 42 2.18 -9.91 11.96
CA SER A 42 2.95 -11.14 12.12
C SER A 42 4.38 -10.89 12.62
N PRO A 43 4.99 -11.84 13.36
CA PRO A 43 6.40 -11.79 13.74
C PRO A 43 7.35 -11.57 12.55
N VAL A 44 8.18 -10.53 12.66
CA VAL A 44 9.23 -10.20 11.68
C VAL A 44 10.61 -10.30 12.35
N PRO A 45 11.68 -10.65 11.63
CA PRO A 45 12.99 -10.71 12.23
C PRO A 45 13.51 -9.30 12.52
N ALA A 46 14.41 -9.19 13.50
CA ALA A 46 15.29 -8.04 13.60
C ALA A 46 16.39 -8.15 12.55
N VAL A 47 16.77 -7.01 11.97
CA VAL A 47 17.82 -6.91 10.94
C VAL A 47 19.10 -6.39 11.58
N GLY A 48 20.17 -7.13 11.39
CA GLY A 48 21.50 -6.81 11.88
C GLY A 48 22.42 -6.22 10.84
N GLU A 49 23.70 -6.57 10.98
CA GLU A 49 24.77 -6.07 10.10
C GLU A 49 24.59 -6.59 8.67
N ARG A 50 24.63 -5.66 7.72
CA ARG A 50 24.68 -5.93 6.28
C ARG A 50 26.11 -5.81 5.75
N LYS A 51 26.66 -6.94 5.29
CA LYS A 51 28.02 -7.04 4.73
C LYS A 51 27.94 -7.13 3.21
N VAL A 52 28.67 -6.25 2.52
CA VAL A 52 28.71 -6.19 1.06
C VAL A 52 30.14 -6.43 0.58
N ASN A 53 30.35 -7.52 -0.15
CA ASN A 53 31.57 -7.76 -0.91
C ASN A 53 31.27 -7.50 -2.39
N LYS A 54 31.65 -6.31 -2.87
CA LYS A 54 31.41 -5.89 -4.25
C LYS A 54 32.23 -6.68 -5.27
N GLU A 55 33.46 -7.06 -4.92
CA GLU A 55 34.38 -7.77 -5.82
C GLU A 55 33.84 -9.14 -6.22
N ASN A 56 33.25 -9.85 -5.25
CA ASN A 56 32.67 -11.18 -5.48
C ASN A 56 31.14 -11.15 -5.69
N GLY A 57 30.52 -9.97 -5.71
CA GLY A 57 29.07 -9.84 -5.87
C GLY A 57 28.26 -10.52 -4.74
N ILE A 58 28.75 -10.46 -3.51
CA ILE A 58 28.11 -11.09 -2.33
C ILE A 58 27.50 -10.04 -1.42
N ILE A 59 26.27 -10.28 -0.98
CA ILE A 59 25.64 -9.54 0.13
C ILE A 59 25.18 -10.55 1.16
N ALA A 60 25.57 -10.36 2.42
CA ALA A 60 25.17 -11.20 3.55
C ALA A 60 24.60 -10.33 4.67
N VAL A 61 23.46 -10.75 5.23
CA VAL A 61 22.74 -10.01 6.27
C VAL A 61 22.42 -10.95 7.42
N GLN A 62 22.80 -10.53 8.63
CA GLN A 62 22.49 -11.26 9.86
C GLN A 62 21.11 -10.84 10.38
N LEU A 63 20.29 -11.80 10.78
CA LEU A 63 18.92 -11.62 11.24
C LEU A 63 18.61 -12.53 12.41
N TRP A 64 17.62 -12.17 13.23
CA TRP A 64 17.21 -13.02 14.34
C TRP A 64 15.75 -12.82 14.74
N TYR A 65 15.23 -13.84 15.42
CA TYR A 65 13.97 -13.81 16.14
C TYR A 65 14.22 -13.99 17.64
N PRO A 66 13.46 -13.31 18.52
CA PRO A 66 12.51 -12.24 18.22
C PRO A 66 13.20 -10.89 17.95
N ASP A 67 12.50 -9.96 17.30
CA ASP A 67 12.88 -8.55 17.35
C ASP A 67 12.48 -7.94 18.70
N SER A 68 13.45 -7.82 19.61
CA SER A 68 13.24 -7.25 20.94
C SER A 68 12.71 -5.82 20.92
N SER A 69 12.91 -5.05 19.83
CA SER A 69 12.38 -3.69 19.70
C SER A 69 10.88 -3.63 19.38
N LYS A 70 10.31 -4.76 18.93
CA LYS A 70 8.89 -4.94 18.60
C LYS A 70 8.17 -5.87 19.55
N ASN A 71 8.88 -6.71 20.31
CA ASN A 71 8.26 -7.72 21.17
C ASN A 71 7.49 -7.07 22.34
N ARG A 72 6.16 -6.97 22.19
CA ARG A 72 5.21 -6.37 23.15
C ARG A 72 5.48 -4.90 23.49
N ILE A 73 6.33 -4.21 22.73
CA ILE A 73 6.72 -2.81 22.95
C ILE A 73 6.72 -2.02 21.63
N GLY A 74 6.79 -0.69 21.74
CA GLY A 74 6.88 0.21 20.59
C GLY A 74 5.51 0.58 20.00
N PHE A 75 5.56 1.22 18.82
CA PHE A 75 4.38 1.75 18.11
C PHE A 75 3.43 0.64 17.63
N ASN A 76 3.99 -0.48 17.15
CA ASN A 76 3.26 -1.67 16.74
C ASN A 76 3.81 -2.87 17.53
N PRO A 77 3.36 -3.10 18.77
CA PRO A 77 3.81 -4.23 19.57
C PRO A 77 3.36 -5.54 18.93
N ILE A 78 4.31 -6.44 18.70
CA ILE A 78 4.07 -7.78 18.15
C ILE A 78 4.29 -8.80 19.27
N ASN A 79 3.43 -9.80 19.37
CA ASN A 79 3.64 -10.93 20.26
C ASN A 79 4.43 -12.02 19.51
N TYR A 80 5.67 -12.26 19.95
CA TYR A 80 6.50 -13.32 19.39
C TYR A 80 6.23 -14.65 20.11
N PRO A 81 6.28 -15.79 19.39
CA PRO A 81 6.31 -17.10 20.05
C PRO A 81 7.62 -17.30 20.82
N ASP A 82 7.66 -18.32 21.68
CA ASP A 82 8.88 -18.74 22.38
C ASP A 82 9.82 -19.48 21.41
N LEU A 83 10.38 -18.73 20.46
CA LEU A 83 11.30 -19.20 19.44
C LEU A 83 12.43 -18.18 19.29
N THR A 84 13.65 -18.62 19.58
CA THR A 84 14.86 -17.80 19.44
C THR A 84 15.84 -18.47 18.51
N PHE A 85 16.24 -17.77 17.45
CA PHE A 85 17.30 -18.24 16.54
C PHE A 85 17.90 -17.08 15.76
N ASN A 86 19.16 -17.24 15.38
CA ASN A 86 19.87 -16.34 14.47
C ASN A 86 20.14 -17.06 13.15
N TYR A 87 20.16 -16.28 12.07
CA TYR A 87 20.44 -16.77 10.74
C TYR A 87 21.03 -15.68 9.86
N GLU A 88 21.63 -16.11 8.76
CA GLU A 88 22.15 -15.25 7.71
C GLU A 88 21.38 -15.51 6.42
N VAL A 89 20.94 -14.44 5.76
CA VAL A 89 20.53 -14.51 4.36
C VAL A 89 21.66 -13.95 3.52
N LYS A 90 22.17 -14.79 2.61
CA LYS A 90 23.27 -14.46 1.70
C LYS A 90 22.79 -14.54 0.26
N THR A 91 23.17 -13.56 -0.54
CA THR A 91 23.06 -13.58 -2.00
C THR A 91 24.44 -13.51 -2.64
N GLU A 92 24.60 -14.22 -3.75
CA GLU A 92 25.85 -14.28 -4.53
C GLU A 92 25.52 -14.23 -6.02
N ALA A 93 26.18 -13.34 -6.75
CA ALA A 93 26.07 -13.27 -8.20
C ALA A 93 26.77 -14.47 -8.85
N ILE A 94 26.05 -15.20 -9.70
CA ILE A 94 26.56 -16.36 -10.45
C ILE A 94 26.22 -16.19 -11.93
N GLY A 95 27.10 -15.49 -12.66
CA GLY A 95 26.85 -15.10 -14.04
C GLY A 95 25.68 -14.12 -14.13
N ASP A 96 24.63 -14.52 -14.84
CA ASP A 96 23.37 -13.77 -15.01
C ASP A 96 22.31 -14.11 -13.95
N LYS A 97 22.64 -14.96 -12.97
CA LYS A 97 21.75 -15.45 -11.92
C LYS A 97 22.19 -14.98 -10.54
N ILE A 98 21.32 -15.18 -9.56
CA ILE A 98 21.62 -15.01 -8.15
C ILE A 98 21.42 -16.33 -7.42
N LYS A 99 22.42 -16.72 -6.64
CA LYS A 99 22.28 -17.76 -5.64
C LYS A 99 21.89 -17.12 -4.32
N LEU A 100 20.75 -17.49 -3.77
CA LEU A 100 20.29 -17.13 -2.44
C LEU A 100 20.45 -18.33 -1.51
N THR A 101 21.02 -18.11 -0.33
CA THR A 101 21.14 -19.13 0.72
C THR A 101 20.70 -18.58 2.07
N VAL A 102 19.99 -19.39 2.84
CA VAL A 102 19.70 -19.14 4.25
C VAL A 102 20.54 -20.08 5.10
N ASN A 103 21.31 -19.54 6.04
CA ASN A 103 22.15 -20.30 6.95
C ASN A 103 21.79 -20.01 8.41
N LEU A 104 21.45 -21.03 9.19
CA LEU A 104 21.14 -20.89 10.61
C LEU A 104 22.40 -21.20 11.45
N GLU A 105 22.51 -20.56 12.61
CA GLU A 105 23.56 -20.89 13.59
C GLU A 105 23.36 -22.28 14.20
N LYS A 106 22.10 -22.67 14.43
CA LYS A 106 21.68 -23.94 15.02
C LYS A 106 20.40 -24.44 14.31
N PRO A 107 20.13 -25.75 14.31
CA PRO A 107 18.87 -26.26 13.79
C PRO A 107 17.68 -25.65 14.53
N LEU A 108 16.56 -25.47 13.82
CA LEU A 108 15.29 -25.10 14.46
C LEU A 108 14.81 -26.23 15.38
N PRO A 109 14.04 -25.90 16.45
CA PRO A 109 13.30 -26.91 17.19
C PRO A 109 12.39 -27.73 16.27
N ASP A 110 12.19 -29.01 16.59
CA ASP A 110 11.46 -29.96 15.76
C ASP A 110 10.01 -29.54 15.43
N GLU A 111 9.39 -28.76 16.31
CA GLU A 111 8.01 -28.24 16.13
C GLU A 111 7.90 -27.08 15.14
N TRP A 112 9.02 -26.39 14.87
CA TRP A 112 9.13 -25.25 13.96
C TRP A 112 9.78 -25.61 12.63
N ALA A 113 10.54 -26.71 12.61
CA ALA A 113 11.02 -27.32 11.37
C ALA A 113 9.84 -27.58 10.42
N ASP A 114 10.08 -27.39 9.12
CA ASP A 114 9.09 -27.55 8.06
C ASP A 114 7.87 -26.58 8.13
N LYS A 115 7.81 -25.68 9.11
CA LYS A 115 6.83 -24.56 9.19
C LYS A 115 7.45 -23.22 8.83
N VAL A 116 8.58 -22.91 9.49
CA VAL A 116 9.38 -21.72 9.22
C VAL A 116 10.00 -21.86 7.83
N GLY A 117 10.01 -20.78 7.06
CA GLY A 117 10.51 -20.82 5.69
C GLY A 117 10.89 -19.46 5.15
N PHE A 118 11.71 -19.47 4.12
CA PHE A 118 12.01 -18.27 3.35
C PHE A 118 10.82 -17.95 2.44
N ASN A 119 10.20 -16.79 2.64
CA ASN A 119 9.08 -16.30 1.84
C ASN A 119 9.57 -15.19 0.91
N PHE A 120 8.97 -15.10 -0.28
CA PHE A 120 9.25 -14.06 -1.26
C PHE A 120 7.94 -13.64 -1.92
N GLU A 121 7.60 -12.36 -1.79
CA GLU A 121 6.29 -11.84 -2.13
C GLU A 121 6.29 -11.24 -3.54
N ILE A 122 5.39 -11.71 -4.39
CA ILE A 122 5.24 -11.33 -5.80
C ILE A 122 4.06 -10.35 -5.93
N PHE A 123 4.30 -9.19 -6.56
CA PHE A 123 3.34 -8.07 -6.58
C PHE A 123 2.06 -8.42 -7.36
N PRO A 124 0.89 -8.54 -6.70
CA PRO A 124 -0.30 -9.09 -7.35
C PRO A 124 -0.79 -8.28 -8.54
N GLY A 125 -0.87 -6.94 -8.41
CA GLY A 125 -1.41 -6.06 -9.44
C GLY A 125 -0.67 -6.11 -10.79
N TYR A 126 0.62 -6.49 -10.80
CA TYR A 126 1.39 -6.63 -12.03
C TYR A 126 1.24 -8.01 -12.70
N TYR A 127 0.83 -9.02 -11.92
CA TYR A 127 0.71 -10.41 -12.34
C TYR A 127 -0.72 -10.93 -12.42
N PHE A 128 -1.75 -10.16 -12.08
CA PHE A 128 -3.14 -10.63 -12.28
C PHE A 128 -3.41 -11.06 -13.72
N GLY A 129 -3.95 -12.28 -13.86
CA GLY A 129 -4.23 -12.92 -15.14
C GLY A 129 -3.00 -13.51 -15.83
N GLU A 130 -1.79 -13.29 -15.31
CA GLU A 130 -0.57 -13.88 -15.85
C GLU A 130 -0.45 -15.36 -15.49
N HIS A 131 0.31 -16.09 -16.31
CA HIS A 131 0.57 -17.50 -16.11
C HIS A 131 1.91 -17.74 -15.40
N TYR A 132 2.00 -18.89 -14.73
CA TYR A 132 3.27 -19.46 -14.29
C TYR A 132 3.39 -20.92 -14.74
N LEU A 133 4.61 -21.42 -14.80
CA LEU A 133 4.90 -22.85 -14.95
C LEU A 133 5.61 -23.33 -13.68
N MET A 134 5.03 -24.31 -12.98
CA MET A 134 5.67 -25.02 -11.86
C MET A 134 6.01 -26.44 -12.30
N ASP A 135 7.30 -26.75 -12.44
CA ASP A 135 7.81 -28.00 -13.02
C ASP A 135 7.15 -28.38 -14.35
N GLY A 136 6.87 -27.37 -15.19
CA GLY A 136 6.23 -27.53 -16.50
C GLY A 136 4.69 -27.51 -16.46
N ASN A 137 4.07 -27.63 -15.29
CA ASN A 137 2.62 -27.51 -15.16
C ASN A 137 2.19 -26.04 -15.12
N SER A 138 1.23 -25.67 -15.96
CA SER A 138 0.72 -24.30 -16.01
C SER A 138 -0.28 -24.01 -14.89
N GLY A 139 -0.18 -22.81 -14.33
CA GLY A 139 -1.22 -22.20 -13.50
C GLY A 139 -1.42 -20.72 -13.85
N ILE A 140 -2.27 -20.05 -13.08
CA ILE A 140 -2.61 -18.63 -13.26
C ILE A 140 -2.51 -17.89 -11.91
N PHE A 141 -2.10 -16.63 -11.94
CA PHE A 141 -2.24 -15.69 -10.83
C PHE A 141 -3.66 -15.07 -10.88
N PRO A 142 -4.59 -15.50 -10.00
CA PRO A 142 -5.98 -15.08 -10.12
C PRO A 142 -6.17 -13.60 -9.75
N GLN A 143 -7.11 -12.92 -10.41
CA GLN A 143 -7.40 -11.50 -10.12
C GLN A 143 -8.01 -11.31 -8.73
N GLN A 144 -8.86 -12.24 -8.29
CA GLN A 144 -9.42 -12.29 -6.95
C GLN A 144 -8.82 -13.47 -6.16
N ALA A 145 -8.79 -13.37 -4.83
CA ALA A 145 -8.44 -14.51 -3.99
C ALA A 145 -9.52 -15.59 -4.12
N ASN A 146 -9.11 -16.81 -4.50
CA ASN A 146 -10.02 -17.95 -4.61
C ASN A 146 -9.65 -19.01 -3.57
N GLY A 147 -10.66 -19.71 -3.04
CA GLY A 147 -10.44 -20.87 -2.17
C GLY A 147 -9.85 -22.09 -2.91
N PRO A 148 -9.77 -23.25 -2.24
CA PRO A 148 -10.34 -23.53 -0.92
C PRO A 148 -9.47 -23.06 0.25
N MET A 149 -10.13 -22.67 1.34
CA MET A 149 -9.52 -22.58 2.66
C MET A 149 -9.48 -23.98 3.30
N ILE A 150 -8.42 -24.26 4.05
CA ILE A 150 -8.25 -25.49 4.81
C ILE A 150 -7.93 -25.15 6.26
N THR A 151 -8.23 -26.05 7.18
CA THR A 151 -7.82 -25.93 8.58
C THR A 151 -6.57 -26.77 8.81
N ASP A 152 -5.54 -26.20 9.42
CA ASP A 152 -4.33 -26.94 9.77
C ASP A 152 -4.52 -27.79 11.04
N THR A 153 -3.48 -28.52 11.44
CA THR A 153 -3.50 -29.40 12.62
C THR A 153 -3.69 -28.67 13.95
N GLU A 154 -3.48 -27.35 13.97
CA GLU A 154 -3.61 -26.49 15.14
C GLU A 154 -4.98 -25.78 15.17
N GLY A 155 -5.83 -26.03 14.16
CA GLY A 155 -7.16 -25.44 14.06
C GLY A 155 -7.18 -24.08 13.35
N ASN A 156 -6.05 -23.60 12.83
CA ASN A 156 -5.99 -22.31 12.15
C ASN A 156 -6.39 -22.45 10.67
N LEU A 157 -7.02 -21.41 10.13
CA LEU A 157 -7.33 -21.34 8.71
C LEU A 157 -6.07 -21.05 7.89
N GLN A 158 -5.93 -21.76 6.78
CA GLN A 158 -4.86 -21.61 5.81
C GLN A 158 -5.45 -21.60 4.40
N ILE A 159 -4.86 -20.80 3.51
CA ILE A 159 -5.18 -20.86 2.08
C ILE A 159 -4.45 -22.04 1.43
N LYS A 160 -5.11 -22.80 0.57
CA LYS A 160 -4.46 -23.88 -0.17
C LYS A 160 -3.41 -23.33 -1.14
N LYS A 161 -2.27 -24.04 -1.25
CA LYS A 161 -1.22 -23.78 -2.25
C LYS A 161 -1.82 -23.73 -3.65
N LEU A 162 -1.39 -22.75 -4.44
CA LEU A 162 -1.62 -22.68 -5.88
C LEU A 162 -0.81 -23.74 -6.63
N ALA A 163 0.45 -23.95 -6.22
CA ALA A 163 1.35 -24.96 -6.80
C ALA A 163 2.50 -25.33 -5.85
N SER A 164 3.13 -26.49 -6.05
CA SER A 164 4.46 -26.81 -5.51
C SER A 164 5.35 -27.50 -6.56
N GLY A 165 6.66 -27.41 -6.39
CA GLY A 165 7.63 -28.02 -7.30
C GLY A 165 9.08 -27.59 -7.02
N LYS A 166 10.01 -27.90 -7.91
CA LYS A 166 11.43 -27.50 -7.80
C LYS A 166 11.80 -26.29 -8.63
N LYS A 167 10.98 -25.93 -9.61
CA LYS A 167 11.23 -24.82 -10.52
C LYS A 167 9.94 -24.08 -10.86
N ILE A 168 9.94 -22.78 -10.66
CA ILE A 168 8.89 -21.88 -11.15
C ILE A 168 9.41 -20.94 -12.23
N ILE A 169 8.63 -20.75 -13.28
CA ILE A 169 8.78 -19.67 -14.27
C ILE A 169 7.55 -18.79 -14.17
N VAL A 170 7.73 -17.54 -13.75
CA VAL A 170 6.66 -16.54 -13.70
C VAL A 170 6.56 -15.84 -15.06
N SER A 171 5.36 -15.62 -15.59
CA SER A 171 5.08 -14.98 -16.88
C SER A 171 5.99 -15.47 -18.04
N PRO A 172 5.97 -16.79 -18.36
CA PRO A 172 6.83 -17.35 -19.40
C PRO A 172 6.63 -16.64 -20.74
N GLY A 173 7.73 -16.26 -21.39
CA GLY A 173 7.72 -15.61 -22.71
C GLY A 173 7.55 -14.09 -22.70
N ILE A 174 7.29 -13.46 -21.54
CA ILE A 174 7.14 -12.00 -21.43
C ILE A 174 8.39 -11.44 -20.76
N LEU A 175 9.37 -10.98 -21.55
CA LEU A 175 10.67 -10.53 -21.04
C LEU A 175 10.58 -9.54 -19.87
N GLU A 176 9.64 -8.59 -19.93
CA GLU A 176 9.50 -7.56 -18.89
C GLU A 176 8.98 -8.08 -17.55
N LYS A 177 8.25 -9.21 -17.57
CA LYS A 177 7.63 -9.81 -16.38
C LYS A 177 8.34 -11.08 -15.92
N GLN A 178 9.04 -11.76 -16.82
CA GLN A 178 9.53 -13.08 -16.56
C GLN A 178 10.66 -13.09 -15.53
N PHE A 179 10.59 -13.98 -14.56
CA PHE A 179 11.73 -14.42 -13.76
C PHE A 179 11.56 -15.89 -13.41
N LYS A 180 12.67 -16.53 -13.01
CA LYS A 180 12.69 -17.97 -12.68
C LYS A 180 13.29 -18.17 -11.31
N VAL A 181 12.78 -19.15 -10.57
CA VAL A 181 13.38 -19.61 -9.31
C VAL A 181 13.48 -21.12 -9.37
N GLU A 182 14.66 -21.64 -9.06
CA GLU A 182 14.97 -23.07 -8.93
C GLU A 182 15.46 -23.31 -7.49
N THR A 183 15.02 -24.38 -6.83
CA THR A 183 15.45 -24.73 -5.46
C THR A 183 16.28 -26.02 -5.48
N ASN A 184 17.38 -26.03 -4.71
CA ASN A 184 18.19 -27.23 -4.47
C ASN A 184 17.85 -27.90 -3.12
N THR A 185 16.89 -27.35 -2.39
CA THR A 185 16.49 -27.75 -1.03
C THR A 185 15.04 -28.24 -1.02
N SER A 186 14.22 -27.85 -0.03
CA SER A 186 12.77 -28.06 0.00
C SER A 186 12.10 -27.54 -1.27
N GLU A 187 10.91 -28.07 -1.59
CA GLU A 187 10.10 -27.57 -2.70
C GLU A 187 9.79 -26.08 -2.56
N LEU A 188 9.59 -25.44 -3.71
CA LEU A 188 8.91 -24.16 -3.82
C LEU A 188 7.42 -24.39 -3.64
N GLU A 189 6.79 -23.52 -2.87
CA GLU A 189 5.34 -23.50 -2.65
C GLU A 189 4.83 -22.11 -3.02
N LEU A 190 3.78 -22.05 -3.83
CA LEU A 190 3.14 -20.81 -4.23
C LEU A 190 1.78 -20.68 -3.53
N PHE A 191 1.56 -19.56 -2.84
CA PHE A 191 0.30 -19.23 -2.16
C PHE A 191 -0.27 -17.90 -2.67
N ASP A 192 -1.57 -17.72 -2.47
CA ASP A 192 -2.24 -16.43 -2.58
C ASP A 192 -2.57 -15.89 -1.19
N GLY A 193 -1.68 -15.06 -0.63
CA GLY A 193 -1.82 -14.53 0.73
C GLY A 193 -3.10 -13.71 0.95
N ARG A 194 -3.74 -13.26 -0.15
CA ARG A 194 -5.03 -12.57 -0.11
C ARG A 194 -6.18 -13.43 0.40
N GLY A 195 -6.01 -14.75 0.39
CA GLY A 195 -6.98 -15.68 0.97
C GLY A 195 -7.12 -15.55 2.49
N LEU A 196 -6.09 -15.05 3.19
CA LEU A 196 -6.10 -14.81 4.63
C LEU A 196 -6.12 -13.32 5.00
N HIS A 197 -5.48 -12.47 4.20
CA HIS A 197 -5.31 -11.06 4.52
C HIS A 197 -5.61 -10.19 3.30
N ASN A 198 -6.51 -9.20 3.41
CA ASN A 198 -6.91 -8.37 2.26
C ASN A 198 -5.73 -7.63 1.58
N ASN A 199 -4.67 -7.32 2.33
CA ASN A 199 -3.43 -6.71 1.83
C ASN A 199 -2.37 -7.73 1.38
N GLY A 200 -2.61 -9.04 1.52
CA GLY A 200 -1.63 -10.08 1.21
C GLY A 200 -1.17 -10.09 -0.25
N TRP A 201 0.03 -10.64 -0.49
CA TRP A 201 0.61 -10.81 -1.83
C TRP A 201 0.64 -12.29 -2.23
N PHE A 202 1.00 -12.59 -3.47
CA PHE A 202 1.38 -13.96 -3.83
C PHE A 202 2.69 -14.31 -3.13
N VAL A 203 2.75 -15.44 -2.44
CA VAL A 203 3.96 -15.83 -1.69
C VAL A 203 4.57 -17.06 -2.33
N LEU A 204 5.80 -16.93 -2.83
CA LEU A 204 6.65 -18.05 -3.16
C LEU A 204 7.52 -18.38 -1.94
N ARG A 205 7.57 -19.63 -1.49
CA ARG A 205 8.36 -20.00 -0.31
C ARG A 205 9.00 -21.37 -0.38
N SER A 206 9.99 -21.60 0.48
CA SER A 206 10.53 -22.91 0.81
C SER A 206 10.73 -23.03 2.32
N THR A 207 10.30 -24.16 2.88
CA THR A 207 10.43 -24.44 4.31
C THR A 207 11.84 -24.86 4.68
N ILE A 208 12.26 -24.60 5.92
CA ILE A 208 13.54 -25.03 6.47
C ILE A 208 13.39 -26.46 7.02
N PRO A 209 14.08 -27.47 6.46
CA PRO A 209 13.98 -28.84 6.92
C PRO A 209 14.49 -29.05 8.34
N ARG A 210 13.96 -30.08 9.01
CA ARG A 210 14.48 -30.53 10.30
C ARG A 210 15.99 -30.80 10.24
N GLY A 211 16.72 -30.29 11.24
CA GLY A 211 18.17 -30.46 11.35
C GLY A 211 19.01 -29.58 10.42
N ALA A 212 18.39 -28.84 9.48
CA ALA A 212 19.12 -28.02 8.53
C ALA A 212 19.75 -26.78 9.19
N THR A 213 20.97 -26.45 8.79
CA THR A 213 21.70 -25.26 9.25
C THR A 213 22.40 -24.56 8.12
N LYS A 214 23.27 -25.26 7.38
CA LYS A 214 23.93 -24.73 6.18
C LYS A 214 23.07 -24.98 4.94
N ASN A 215 22.94 -23.96 4.10
CA ASN A 215 22.08 -23.96 2.91
C ASN A 215 20.69 -24.54 3.26
N ALA A 216 20.12 -24.11 4.38
CA ALA A 216 18.83 -24.57 4.85
C ALA A 216 17.71 -24.23 3.84
N VAL A 217 17.90 -23.11 3.13
CA VAL A 217 17.24 -22.80 1.85
C VAL A 217 18.34 -22.48 0.85
N GLU A 218 18.24 -23.00 -0.37
CA GLU A 218 19.12 -22.64 -1.49
C GLU A 218 18.30 -22.44 -2.78
N TRP A 219 18.22 -21.19 -3.24
CA TRP A 219 17.52 -20.81 -4.46
C TRP A 219 18.48 -20.26 -5.52
N ILE A 220 18.21 -20.58 -6.77
CA ILE A 220 18.82 -19.96 -7.95
C ILE A 220 17.75 -19.11 -8.62
N ILE A 221 17.92 -17.80 -8.56
CA ILE A 221 17.00 -16.81 -9.11
C ILE A 221 17.57 -16.27 -10.43
N THR A 222 16.80 -16.40 -11.51
CA THR A 222 17.16 -15.88 -12.83
C THR A 222 16.21 -14.73 -13.19
N PRO A 223 16.60 -13.47 -12.98
CA PRO A 223 15.82 -12.32 -13.43
C PRO A 223 15.87 -12.20 -14.96
N SER A 224 14.98 -11.40 -15.54
CA SER A 224 15.14 -10.94 -16.93
C SER A 224 15.71 -9.53 -16.95
N TYR A 225 16.62 -9.27 -17.88
CA TYR A 225 17.23 -7.95 -18.05
C TYR A 225 17.49 -7.65 -19.52
N ASN A 226 17.60 -6.35 -19.82
CA ASN A 226 18.02 -5.83 -21.11
C ASN A 226 18.84 -4.56 -20.84
N THR A 227 20.12 -4.56 -21.24
CA THR A 227 21.04 -3.43 -21.03
C THR A 227 20.71 -2.22 -21.91
N ASP A 228 20.00 -2.45 -23.01
CA ASP A 228 19.56 -1.40 -23.94
C ASP A 228 18.20 -0.82 -23.56
N TRP A 229 17.51 -1.43 -22.59
CA TRP A 229 16.26 -0.89 -22.09
C TRP A 229 16.50 0.46 -21.43
N ARG A 230 15.59 1.40 -21.69
CA ARG A 230 15.54 2.71 -21.07
C ARG A 230 14.14 2.95 -20.56
N TYR A 231 14.04 3.63 -19.42
CA TYR A 231 12.76 4.08 -18.92
C TYR A 231 12.10 5.00 -19.96
N LYS A 232 10.89 4.66 -20.36
CA LYS A 232 10.12 5.46 -21.31
C LYS A 232 9.82 6.82 -20.67
N PRO A 233 10.05 7.95 -21.37
CA PRO A 233 9.67 9.26 -20.86
C PRO A 233 8.22 9.31 -20.39
N VAL A 234 7.95 10.03 -19.32
CA VAL A 234 6.60 10.30 -18.83
C VAL A 234 6.38 11.80 -18.77
N VAL A 235 5.33 12.29 -19.44
CA VAL A 235 4.97 13.71 -19.46
C VAL A 235 3.83 13.93 -18.48
N GLN A 236 4.14 14.58 -17.36
CA GLN A 236 3.22 14.83 -16.27
C GLN A 236 2.66 16.25 -16.35
N VAL A 237 1.35 16.35 -16.17
CA VAL A 237 0.55 17.59 -16.13
C VAL A 237 -0.49 17.43 -15.02
N SER A 238 -1.08 18.55 -14.58
CA SER A 238 -2.33 18.48 -13.80
C SER A 238 -3.39 17.80 -14.65
N GLN A 239 -3.85 16.61 -14.23
CA GLN A 239 -4.87 15.86 -14.96
C GLN A 239 -6.26 16.52 -14.89
N VAL A 240 -6.49 17.35 -13.88
CA VAL A 240 -7.67 18.23 -13.79
C VAL A 240 -7.57 19.36 -14.82
N GLY A 241 -6.37 19.93 -14.98
CA GLY A 241 -6.12 21.08 -15.84
C GLY A 241 -5.65 22.31 -15.07
N TYR A 242 -5.79 23.48 -15.70
CA TYR A 242 -5.25 24.74 -15.21
C TYR A 242 -6.21 25.92 -15.35
N HIS A 243 -6.32 26.73 -14.30
CA HIS A 243 -6.98 28.03 -14.39
C HIS A 243 -6.14 29.00 -15.26
N PRO A 244 -6.72 29.85 -16.12
CA PRO A 244 -5.98 30.77 -16.99
C PRO A 244 -4.98 31.67 -16.24
N LYS A 245 -5.28 32.04 -15.00
CA LYS A 245 -4.42 32.89 -14.16
C LYS A 245 -3.36 32.14 -13.33
N GLN A 246 -3.41 30.80 -13.27
CA GLN A 246 -2.45 30.04 -12.46
C GLN A 246 -1.11 29.84 -13.17
N ILE A 247 -0.07 29.54 -12.39
CA ILE A 247 1.23 29.06 -12.91
C ILE A 247 1.01 27.68 -13.53
N LYS A 248 1.54 27.46 -14.74
CA LYS A 248 1.32 26.23 -15.50
C LYS A 248 2.65 25.71 -16.00
N PHE A 249 2.94 24.46 -15.68
CA PHE A 249 4.07 23.75 -16.23
C PHE A 249 3.79 22.26 -16.33
N ALA A 250 4.53 21.62 -17.24
CA ALA A 250 4.62 20.17 -17.35
C ALA A 250 5.99 19.72 -16.87
N THR A 251 6.01 18.52 -16.30
CA THR A 251 7.24 17.86 -15.88
C THR A 251 7.47 16.68 -16.82
N VAL A 252 8.64 16.62 -17.45
CA VAL A 252 9.04 15.45 -18.25
C VAL A 252 10.01 14.63 -17.41
N GLU A 253 9.58 13.45 -16.99
CA GLU A 253 10.40 12.47 -16.29
C GLU A 253 11.10 11.57 -17.30
N LEU A 254 12.42 11.41 -17.16
CA LEU A 254 13.29 10.70 -18.09
C LEU A 254 14.14 9.66 -17.35
N ASP A 255 14.63 8.69 -18.12
CA ASP A 255 15.70 7.81 -17.67
C ASP A 255 16.92 8.63 -17.23
N LYS A 256 17.56 8.23 -16.13
CA LYS A 256 18.76 8.91 -15.57
C LYS A 256 19.87 9.08 -16.61
N LEU A 257 20.00 8.14 -17.54
CA LEU A 257 21.02 8.11 -18.59
C LEU A 257 20.64 8.93 -19.83
N THR A 258 19.50 9.62 -19.83
CA THR A 258 19.08 10.46 -20.96
C THR A 258 19.89 11.75 -20.99
N ASP A 259 20.79 11.91 -21.96
CA ASP A 259 21.63 13.11 -22.08
C ASP A 259 21.28 13.99 -23.29
N ASN A 260 20.43 13.49 -24.20
CA ASN A 260 19.89 14.24 -25.32
C ASN A 260 18.39 14.47 -25.10
N PHE A 261 17.96 15.73 -25.13
CA PHE A 261 16.57 16.10 -24.91
C PHE A 261 15.86 16.41 -26.22
N GLU A 262 14.65 15.87 -26.36
CA GLU A 262 13.79 16.14 -27.51
C GLU A 262 12.97 17.43 -27.30
N THR A 263 12.40 17.97 -28.38
CA THR A 263 11.55 19.15 -28.31
C THR A 263 10.28 18.88 -27.47
N ILE A 264 9.91 19.85 -26.63
CA ILE A 264 8.62 19.86 -25.92
C ILE A 264 7.65 20.79 -26.65
N LYS A 265 6.41 20.36 -26.88
CA LYS A 265 5.36 21.14 -27.54
C LYS A 265 4.08 21.13 -26.72
N LEU A 266 3.47 22.29 -26.54
CA LEU A 266 2.07 22.41 -26.15
C LEU A 266 1.21 22.44 -27.40
N ILE A 267 0.28 21.50 -27.48
CA ILE A 267 -0.64 21.35 -28.59
C ILE A 267 -2.04 21.66 -28.09
N ARG A 268 -2.71 22.59 -28.74
CA ARG A 268 -4.14 22.84 -28.55
C ARG A 268 -4.93 21.95 -29.50
N ILE A 269 -5.92 21.25 -28.94
CA ILE A 269 -6.84 20.39 -29.66
C ILE A 269 -8.07 21.23 -30.01
N LYS A 270 -8.44 21.22 -31.29
CA LYS A 270 -9.67 21.79 -31.83
C LYS A 270 -10.54 20.67 -32.42
N GLU A 271 -11.75 21.01 -32.84
CA GLU A 271 -12.72 20.09 -33.44
C GLU A 271 -12.08 19.20 -34.53
N ASP A 272 -11.44 19.81 -35.52
CA ASP A 272 -10.86 19.10 -36.67
C ASP A 272 -9.34 19.26 -36.81
N SER A 273 -8.66 19.82 -35.81
CA SER A 273 -7.22 20.11 -35.95
C SER A 273 -6.46 20.17 -34.63
N GLU A 274 -5.16 19.97 -34.71
CA GLU A 274 -4.20 20.22 -33.64
C GLU A 274 -3.28 21.38 -34.02
N LYS A 275 -3.07 22.32 -33.11
CA LYS A 275 -2.17 23.46 -33.32
C LYS A 275 -1.11 23.52 -32.22
N VAL A 276 0.16 23.52 -32.60
CA VAL A 276 1.25 23.85 -31.67
C VAL A 276 1.12 25.32 -31.27
N VAL A 277 0.92 25.58 -29.99
CA VAL A 277 0.75 26.95 -29.44
C VAL A 277 1.97 27.42 -28.65
N LYS A 278 2.84 26.50 -28.23
CA LYS A 278 4.14 26.79 -27.61
C LYS A 278 5.10 25.63 -27.86
N GLU A 279 6.38 25.92 -28.04
CA GLU A 279 7.41 24.88 -28.14
C GLU A 279 8.72 25.31 -27.49
N GLU A 280 9.48 24.33 -27.00
CA GLU A 280 10.82 24.48 -26.47
C GLU A 280 11.74 23.48 -27.18
N ILE A 281 12.53 23.98 -28.13
CA ILE A 281 13.38 23.16 -29.03
C ILE A 281 14.55 22.54 -28.29
N SER A 282 15.10 23.25 -27.29
CA SER A 282 16.24 22.80 -26.49
C SER A 282 15.92 22.90 -25.01
N PRO A 283 15.09 21.97 -24.47
CA PRO A 283 14.75 21.97 -23.06
C PRO A 283 15.98 21.88 -22.18
N LYS A 284 15.92 22.52 -21.01
CA LYS A 284 16.98 22.42 -20.00
C LYS A 284 16.62 21.42 -18.93
N ALA A 285 17.62 20.68 -18.45
CA ALA A 285 17.49 19.87 -17.26
C ALA A 285 17.06 20.76 -16.08
N TRP A 286 15.95 20.38 -15.44
CA TRP A 286 15.46 21.05 -14.25
C TRP A 286 16.12 20.46 -12.99
N GLY A 287 16.35 19.15 -12.96
CA GLY A 287 17.05 18.49 -11.86
C GLY A 287 16.95 16.97 -11.93
N ASN A 288 17.53 16.32 -10.92
CA ASN A 288 17.38 14.88 -10.70
C ASN A 288 16.63 14.66 -9.38
N PHE A 289 15.70 13.72 -9.37
CA PHE A 289 15.05 13.26 -8.14
C PHE A 289 14.97 11.73 -8.16
N LEU A 290 15.44 11.12 -7.06
CA LEU A 290 15.64 9.67 -6.96
C LEU A 290 16.44 9.12 -8.16
N ARG A 291 15.84 8.22 -8.95
CA ARG A 291 16.48 7.55 -10.10
C ARG A 291 16.15 8.19 -11.46
N TYR A 292 15.50 9.35 -11.47
CA TYR A 292 15.02 9.98 -12.71
C TYR A 292 15.62 11.37 -12.91
N LYS A 293 15.68 11.76 -14.17
CA LYS A 293 16.07 13.10 -14.63
C LYS A 293 14.82 13.84 -15.07
N TYR A 294 14.72 15.12 -14.76
CA TYR A 294 13.51 15.90 -15.01
C TYR A 294 13.79 17.13 -15.88
N LEU A 295 12.86 17.39 -16.81
CA LEU A 295 12.72 18.66 -17.51
C LEU A 295 11.47 19.37 -17.00
N ARG A 296 11.46 20.71 -17.08
CA ARG A 296 10.28 21.52 -16.75
C ARG A 296 9.95 22.43 -17.92
N PHE A 297 8.73 22.33 -18.41
CA PHE A 297 8.22 23.14 -19.52
C PHE A 297 7.13 24.08 -19.01
N ASP A 298 7.43 25.38 -18.93
CA ASP A 298 6.51 26.41 -18.45
C ASP A 298 5.63 26.91 -19.60
N PHE A 299 4.32 26.96 -19.38
CA PHE A 299 3.33 27.52 -20.31
C PHE A 299 2.32 28.44 -19.59
N THR A 300 2.77 29.10 -18.52
CA THR A 300 1.96 30.01 -17.69
C THR A 300 1.34 31.14 -18.49
N ASP A 301 2.04 31.62 -19.52
CA ASP A 301 1.61 32.66 -20.45
C ASP A 301 0.38 32.27 -21.30
N ILE A 302 0.11 30.97 -21.43
CA ILE A 302 -1.06 30.47 -22.16
C ILE A 302 -2.30 30.59 -21.27
N LYS A 303 -3.22 31.47 -21.68
CA LYS A 303 -4.46 31.79 -20.96
C LYS A 303 -5.73 31.43 -21.72
N GLU A 304 -5.61 31.12 -23.00
CA GLU A 304 -6.75 30.82 -23.84
C GLU A 304 -7.39 29.51 -23.39
N GLU A 305 -8.71 29.53 -23.18
CA GLU A 305 -9.41 28.32 -22.75
C GLU A 305 -9.46 27.25 -23.85
N GLY A 306 -9.46 26.00 -23.44
CA GLY A 306 -9.61 24.86 -24.35
C GLY A 306 -8.91 23.59 -23.87
N LEU A 307 -8.90 22.60 -24.75
CA LEU A 307 -8.29 21.30 -24.53
C LEU A 307 -6.86 21.26 -25.09
N TYR A 308 -5.95 20.72 -24.30
CA TYR A 308 -4.52 20.69 -24.62
C TYR A 308 -3.89 19.33 -24.32
N LEU A 309 -2.72 19.11 -24.91
CA LEU A 309 -1.78 18.07 -24.49
C LEU A 309 -0.34 18.57 -24.66
N ILE A 310 0.60 17.93 -23.96
CA ILE A 310 2.03 18.13 -24.15
C ILE A 310 2.59 16.96 -24.94
N LYS A 311 3.48 17.27 -25.89
CA LYS A 311 4.28 16.29 -26.63
C LYS A 311 5.76 16.48 -26.31
N TYR A 312 6.44 15.44 -25.87
CA TYR A 312 7.90 15.36 -25.78
C TYR A 312 8.38 14.27 -26.71
N GLY A 313 9.05 14.65 -27.81
CA GLY A 313 9.45 13.67 -28.82
C GLY A 313 8.26 12.92 -29.41
N SER A 314 8.22 11.60 -29.23
CA SER A 314 7.08 10.74 -29.62
C SER A 314 6.08 10.46 -28.48
N VAL A 315 6.31 10.98 -27.27
CA VAL A 315 5.48 10.72 -26.08
C VAL A 315 4.52 11.88 -25.83
N TYR A 316 3.31 11.56 -25.41
CA TYR A 316 2.25 12.52 -25.12
C TYR A 316 1.84 12.46 -23.65
N SER A 317 1.45 13.58 -23.06
CA SER A 317 0.75 13.62 -21.79
C SER A 317 -0.69 13.14 -21.93
N ASN A 318 -1.38 12.95 -20.80
CA ASN A 318 -2.85 13.00 -20.81
C ASN A 318 -3.33 14.36 -21.32
N ARG A 319 -4.56 14.38 -21.85
CA ARG A 319 -5.22 15.63 -22.21
C ARG A 319 -5.63 16.38 -20.95
N PHE A 320 -5.62 17.70 -21.00
CA PHE A 320 -6.00 18.56 -19.89
C PHE A 320 -6.61 19.86 -20.40
N GLU A 321 -7.39 20.52 -19.56
CA GLU A 321 -8.03 21.77 -19.92
C GLU A 321 -7.28 22.98 -19.37
N ILE A 322 -7.33 24.10 -20.09
CA ILE A 322 -7.16 25.43 -19.50
C ILE A 322 -8.55 26.05 -19.46
N LYS A 323 -9.08 26.37 -18.27
CA LYS A 323 -10.48 26.81 -18.12
C LYS A 323 -10.68 27.62 -16.83
N ASN A 324 -11.45 28.72 -16.87
CA ASN A 324 -11.69 29.55 -15.69
C ASN A 324 -12.47 28.82 -14.59
N ASP A 325 -13.26 27.82 -14.94
CA ASP A 325 -14.07 27.01 -14.02
C ASP A 325 -13.51 25.58 -13.87
N VAL A 326 -12.21 25.35 -14.14
CA VAL A 326 -11.59 24.01 -14.15
C VAL A 326 -11.73 23.24 -12.82
N PHE A 327 -11.93 23.95 -11.70
CA PHE A 327 -12.13 23.36 -10.37
C PHE A 327 -13.59 23.40 -9.89
N ALA A 328 -14.51 23.88 -10.73
CA ALA A 328 -15.89 24.12 -10.33
C ALA A 328 -16.72 22.85 -10.16
N ARG A 329 -16.33 21.72 -10.79
CA ARG A 329 -17.04 20.44 -10.69
C ARG A 329 -16.10 19.26 -10.94
N HIS A 330 -16.44 18.09 -10.38
CA HIS A 330 -15.76 16.79 -10.58
C HIS A 330 -14.31 16.72 -10.09
N VAL A 331 -13.89 17.63 -9.21
CA VAL A 331 -12.51 17.65 -8.68
C VAL A 331 -12.50 17.33 -7.20
N TRP A 332 -13.05 18.22 -6.38
CA TRP A 332 -13.09 18.06 -4.92
C TRP A 332 -14.46 17.61 -4.44
N GLN A 333 -15.50 17.82 -5.24
CA GLN A 333 -16.88 17.46 -4.92
C GLN A 333 -17.04 15.96 -4.63
N PRO A 334 -16.39 15.03 -5.38
CA PRO A 334 -16.45 13.61 -5.04
C PRO A 334 -15.92 13.28 -3.63
N SER A 335 -15.04 14.11 -3.05
CA SER A 335 -14.59 13.93 -1.67
C SER A 335 -15.73 14.16 -0.68
N LEU A 336 -16.63 15.11 -0.96
CA LEU A 336 -17.78 15.44 -0.12
C LEU A 336 -18.99 14.55 -0.42
N GLU A 337 -19.21 14.22 -1.69
CA GLU A 337 -20.38 13.47 -2.17
C GLU A 337 -20.23 11.95 -2.03
N PHE A 338 -19.00 11.44 -2.04
CA PHE A 338 -18.76 9.99 -1.95
C PHE A 338 -17.78 9.63 -0.83
N PHE A 339 -16.57 10.17 -0.86
CA PHE A 339 -15.51 9.68 0.03
C PHE A 339 -15.87 9.84 1.51
N LEU A 340 -16.23 11.05 1.94
CA LEU A 340 -16.64 11.29 3.33
C LEU A 340 -17.88 10.48 3.71
N PRO A 341 -18.98 10.48 2.94
CA PRO A 341 -20.13 9.60 3.17
C PRO A 341 -19.78 8.12 3.35
N VAL A 342 -18.95 7.57 2.46
CA VAL A 342 -18.57 6.15 2.49
C VAL A 342 -17.68 5.79 3.69
N GLN A 343 -16.95 6.77 4.26
CA GLN A 343 -16.17 6.58 5.47
C GLN A 343 -16.98 6.78 6.76
N MET A 344 -18.24 7.24 6.70
CA MET A 344 -19.03 7.54 7.90
C MET A 344 -19.28 6.28 8.74
N CYS A 345 -18.74 6.26 9.95
CA CYS A 345 -19.00 5.20 10.92
C CYS A 345 -20.38 5.36 11.54
N HIS A 346 -20.93 4.30 12.13
CA HIS A 346 -22.22 4.33 12.84
C HIS A 346 -23.45 4.64 11.97
N MET A 347 -23.29 4.53 10.66
CA MET A 347 -24.29 4.81 9.64
C MET A 347 -24.39 3.65 8.65
N LYS A 348 -25.57 3.43 8.08
CA LYS A 348 -25.77 2.66 6.85
C LYS A 348 -25.63 3.61 5.66
N ILE A 349 -24.84 3.24 4.66
CA ILE A 349 -24.54 4.11 3.51
C ILE A 349 -25.10 3.51 2.22
N GLU A 350 -26.01 4.25 1.58
CA GLU A 350 -26.71 3.83 0.37
C GLU A 350 -26.55 4.83 -0.76
N GLU A 351 -26.48 4.30 -1.98
CA GLU A 351 -26.54 5.04 -3.24
C GLU A 351 -27.59 4.33 -4.11
N LYS A 352 -28.85 4.78 -4.02
CA LYS A 352 -30.00 4.11 -4.65
C LYS A 352 -30.08 2.63 -4.26
N TYR A 353 -29.83 1.72 -5.20
CA TYR A 353 -29.87 0.26 -4.96
C TYR A 353 -28.53 -0.32 -4.48
N ARG A 354 -27.47 0.49 -4.43
CA ARG A 354 -26.15 0.08 -3.96
C ARG A 354 -26.02 0.40 -2.48
N THR A 355 -25.63 -0.59 -1.68
CA THR A 355 -25.17 -0.37 -0.30
C THR A 355 -23.65 -0.37 -0.32
N TRP A 356 -23.02 0.70 0.16
CA TRP A 356 -21.56 0.78 0.30
C TRP A 356 -21.10 -0.02 1.51
N HIS A 357 -21.76 0.20 2.66
CA HIS A 357 -21.71 -0.69 3.81
C HIS A 357 -23.00 -0.60 4.64
N GLY A 358 -23.26 -1.65 5.42
CA GLY A 358 -24.35 -1.69 6.38
C GLY A 358 -24.08 -0.82 7.61
N LEU A 359 -25.04 -0.77 8.53
CA LEU A 359 -24.86 -0.09 9.82
C LEU A 359 -23.72 -0.77 10.62
N CYS A 360 -22.64 -0.05 10.86
CA CYS A 360 -21.42 -0.59 11.47
C CYS A 360 -21.15 -0.05 12.89
N HIS A 361 -20.35 -0.80 13.68
CA HIS A 361 -19.79 -0.40 14.98
C HIS A 361 -20.79 0.12 16.03
N MET A 362 -22.00 -0.44 16.07
CA MET A 362 -23.02 -0.01 17.03
C MET A 362 -22.72 -0.41 18.48
N ASP A 363 -21.73 -1.28 18.68
CA ASP A 363 -21.15 -1.69 19.95
C ASP A 363 -20.03 -0.76 20.43
N ASP A 364 -19.72 0.32 19.70
CA ASP A 364 -18.72 1.30 20.13
C ASP A 364 -19.17 2.02 21.43
N ALA A 365 -18.37 2.02 22.51
CA ALA A 365 -17.08 1.34 22.64
C ALA A 365 -16.90 0.65 23.99
N ARG A 366 -15.89 -0.24 24.06
CA ARG A 366 -15.43 -0.88 25.30
C ARG A 366 -14.15 -0.22 25.79
N MET A 367 -14.11 0.18 27.07
CA MET A 367 -12.94 0.80 27.67
C MET A 367 -11.74 -0.16 27.66
N ALA A 368 -10.60 0.31 27.16
CA ALA A 368 -9.40 -0.50 27.05
C ALA A 368 -8.90 -1.00 28.43
N PRO A 369 -8.26 -2.19 28.48
CA PRO A 369 -7.47 -2.62 29.62
C PRO A 369 -6.41 -1.58 30.00
N THR A 370 -6.23 -1.32 31.30
CA THR A 370 -5.11 -0.51 31.79
C THR A 370 -3.78 -1.24 31.56
N ASN A 371 -2.70 -0.47 31.44
CA ASN A 371 -1.35 -0.95 31.13
C ASN A 371 -1.27 -1.74 29.81
N LEU A 372 -2.10 -1.37 28.83
CA LEU A 372 -2.08 -1.96 27.50
C LEU A 372 -1.21 -1.12 26.55
N ASN A 373 -0.29 -1.79 25.86
CA ASN A 373 0.35 -1.26 24.65
C ASN A 373 -0.29 -1.94 23.44
N HIS A 374 -0.91 -1.18 22.56
CA HIS A 374 -1.67 -1.66 21.42
C HIS A 374 -1.03 -1.20 20.10
N PHE A 375 -1.48 -1.76 18.98
CA PHE A 375 -0.98 -1.37 17.65
C PHE A 375 -1.39 0.06 17.30
N ASP A 376 -0.74 0.61 16.28
CA ASP A 376 -0.92 1.99 15.79
C ASP A 376 -0.66 3.09 16.83
N GLY A 377 0.23 2.81 17.78
CA GLY A 377 0.66 3.75 18.81
C GLY A 377 -0.37 4.00 19.92
N TYR A 378 -1.45 3.23 19.98
CA TYR A 378 -2.44 3.32 21.04
C TYR A 378 -1.92 2.70 22.33
N SER A 379 -1.98 3.44 23.44
CA SER A 379 -1.55 2.96 24.74
C SER A 379 -2.45 3.48 25.85
N GLN A 380 -2.80 2.57 26.77
CA GLN A 380 -3.55 2.88 27.99
C GLN A 380 -2.63 2.72 29.20
N GLY A 381 -2.48 3.80 29.98
CA GLY A 381 -1.71 3.80 31.22
C GLY A 381 -2.36 3.01 32.35
N SER A 382 -1.87 3.21 33.57
CA SER A 382 -2.30 2.47 34.77
C SER A 382 -3.72 2.81 35.25
N SER A 383 -4.36 3.85 34.70
CA SER A 383 -5.75 4.20 34.96
C SER A 383 -6.46 4.57 33.64
N THR A 384 -7.79 4.45 33.64
CA THR A 384 -8.64 4.84 32.50
C THR A 384 -8.81 6.36 32.39
N LEU A 385 -8.51 7.10 33.47
CA LEU A 385 -8.70 8.55 33.60
C LEU A 385 -10.16 8.99 33.38
N THR A 386 -11.10 8.08 33.62
CA THR A 386 -12.56 8.31 33.51
C THR A 386 -13.29 7.57 34.62
N LYS A 387 -14.62 7.67 34.65
CA LYS A 387 -15.50 6.92 35.57
C LYS A 387 -15.65 5.42 35.21
N PHE A 388 -15.20 5.02 34.01
CA PHE A 388 -15.35 3.65 33.53
C PHE A 388 -14.11 2.82 33.89
N ASN A 389 -14.34 1.56 34.25
CA ASN A 389 -13.28 0.57 34.45
C ASN A 389 -12.91 -0.08 33.13
N SER A 390 -11.76 -0.74 33.11
CA SER A 390 -11.35 -1.56 31.97
C SER A 390 -12.40 -2.63 31.65
N GLY A 391 -12.76 -2.72 30.38
CA GLY A 391 -13.75 -3.65 29.88
C GLY A 391 -15.19 -3.19 30.00
N ASP A 392 -15.48 -2.06 30.66
CA ASP A 392 -16.82 -1.49 30.72
C ASP A 392 -17.26 -0.99 29.33
N ASN A 393 -18.55 -1.08 29.05
CA ASN A 393 -19.15 -0.38 27.91
C ASN A 393 -19.20 1.13 28.22
N VAL A 394 -18.77 1.93 27.26
CA VAL A 394 -18.84 3.38 27.28
C VAL A 394 -19.99 3.82 26.37
N PRO A 395 -21.15 4.21 26.94
CA PRO A 395 -22.29 4.65 26.14
C PRO A 395 -21.98 5.97 25.42
N GLY A 396 -22.64 6.21 24.28
CA GLY A 396 -22.58 7.48 23.55
C GLY A 396 -21.37 7.63 22.60
N LEU A 397 -20.53 6.60 22.47
CA LEU A 397 -19.41 6.60 21.50
C LEU A 397 -19.76 6.00 20.14
N ASN A 398 -20.92 5.33 20.02
CA ASN A 398 -21.43 4.77 18.77
C ASN A 398 -22.17 5.82 17.91
N ILE A 399 -21.63 7.02 17.78
CA ILE A 399 -22.22 8.09 16.97
C ILE A 399 -21.16 8.97 16.34
N GLY A 400 -21.39 9.37 15.08
CA GLY A 400 -20.49 10.27 14.38
C GLY A 400 -19.18 9.64 13.92
N GLY A 401 -18.36 10.46 13.28
CA GLY A 401 -16.99 10.16 12.92
C GLY A 401 -16.81 9.33 11.63
N TRP A 402 -15.62 9.43 11.04
CA TRP A 402 -15.23 8.70 9.84
C TRP A 402 -14.14 7.68 10.15
N HIS A 403 -14.22 6.49 9.55
CA HIS A 403 -13.11 5.54 9.52
C HIS A 403 -11.82 6.25 9.08
N ASP A 404 -10.78 6.17 9.92
CA ASP A 404 -9.65 7.10 9.89
C ASP A 404 -8.77 6.95 8.65
N ALA A 405 -8.58 5.70 8.19
CA ALA A 405 -7.91 5.44 6.94
C ALA A 405 -8.56 4.26 6.20
N GLY A 406 -7.75 3.24 5.87
CA GLY A 406 -8.23 2.01 5.24
C GLY A 406 -8.71 0.95 6.23
N ASP A 407 -8.51 1.20 7.52
CA ASP A 407 -9.07 0.46 8.65
C ASP A 407 -10.39 1.11 9.12
N TYR A 408 -10.93 0.63 10.24
CA TYR A 408 -12.19 1.12 10.80
C TYR A 408 -12.04 1.88 12.11
N ASP A 409 -10.79 2.24 12.46
CA ASP A 409 -10.49 2.98 13.67
C ASP A 409 -11.06 4.40 13.60
N LEU A 410 -11.40 4.96 14.76
CA LEU A 410 -11.73 6.38 14.91
C LEU A 410 -10.66 7.07 15.71
N ARG A 411 -9.98 8.04 15.12
CA ARG A 411 -8.92 8.82 15.78
C ARG A 411 -9.32 10.28 15.98
N VAL A 412 -9.40 10.73 17.23
CA VAL A 412 -9.96 12.06 17.55
C VAL A 412 -9.20 13.20 16.87
N GLU A 413 -7.88 13.09 16.70
CA GLU A 413 -7.08 14.17 16.09
C GLU A 413 -7.43 14.34 14.61
N SER A 414 -7.61 13.23 13.91
CA SER A 414 -8.01 13.24 12.50
C SER A 414 -9.45 13.71 12.35
N GLN A 415 -10.37 13.26 13.22
CA GLN A 415 -11.75 13.74 13.22
C GLN A 415 -11.79 15.26 13.41
N ALA A 416 -11.08 15.78 14.41
CA ALA A 416 -11.02 17.22 14.70
C ALA A 416 -10.37 18.02 13.56
N GLY A 417 -9.30 17.50 12.96
CA GLY A 417 -8.63 18.13 11.81
C GLY A 417 -9.56 18.21 10.58
N THR A 418 -10.30 17.13 10.29
CA THR A 418 -11.27 17.10 9.20
C THR A 418 -12.41 18.08 9.44
N VAL A 419 -13.02 18.06 10.64
CA VAL A 419 -14.07 19.03 11.01
C VAL A 419 -13.57 20.46 10.87
N TYR A 420 -12.37 20.77 11.35
CA TYR A 420 -11.79 22.10 11.24
C TYR A 420 -11.64 22.56 9.79
N ASN A 421 -11.10 21.69 8.92
CA ASN A 421 -10.94 21.99 7.51
C ASN A 421 -12.28 22.18 6.78
N LEU A 422 -13.29 21.37 7.11
CA LEU A 422 -14.64 21.51 6.55
C LEU A 422 -15.31 22.81 7.01
N ALA A 423 -15.14 23.19 8.29
CA ALA A 423 -15.64 24.45 8.82
C ALA A 423 -14.99 25.64 8.12
N LEU A 424 -13.66 25.63 7.95
CA LEU A 424 -12.96 26.65 7.17
C LEU A 424 -13.45 26.70 5.72
N ALA A 425 -13.66 25.54 5.09
CA ALA A 425 -14.16 25.49 3.73
C ALA A 425 -15.56 26.11 3.60
N TYR A 426 -16.44 25.84 4.57
CA TYR A 426 -17.78 26.40 4.63
C TYR A 426 -17.77 27.93 4.87
N GLU A 427 -16.89 28.43 5.73
CA GLU A 427 -16.81 29.87 6.04
C GLU A 427 -16.13 30.70 4.94
N LEU A 428 -15.10 30.15 4.30
CA LEU A 428 -14.26 30.89 3.34
C LEU A 428 -14.79 30.84 1.90
N PHE A 429 -15.61 29.85 1.56
CA PHE A 429 -16.09 29.64 0.20
C PHE A 429 -17.63 29.59 0.16
N ASP A 430 -18.22 30.37 -0.76
CA ASP A 430 -19.67 30.36 -1.01
C ASP A 430 -20.07 29.10 -1.78
N ASN A 431 -20.21 28.00 -1.04
CA ASN A 431 -20.34 26.67 -1.60
C ASN A 431 -21.42 25.87 -0.84
N GLN A 432 -22.62 25.88 -1.41
CA GLN A 432 -23.81 25.25 -0.85
C GLN A 432 -24.17 23.97 -1.62
N ILE A 433 -23.21 23.07 -1.79
CA ILE A 433 -23.52 21.74 -2.37
C ILE A 433 -24.49 21.01 -1.45
N ASP A 434 -25.49 20.40 -2.09
CA ASP A 434 -26.54 19.58 -1.50
C ASP A 434 -26.76 18.43 -2.48
N GLU A 435 -26.07 17.32 -2.27
CA GLU A 435 -26.18 16.11 -3.09
C GLU A 435 -26.37 14.88 -2.21
N THR A 436 -26.24 14.99 -0.88
CA THR A 436 -26.27 13.86 0.05
C THR A 436 -27.23 14.13 1.21
N THR A 437 -28.10 13.17 1.51
CA THR A 437 -28.91 13.22 2.74
C THR A 437 -28.15 12.51 3.86
N VAL A 438 -27.94 13.18 5.00
CA VAL A 438 -27.45 12.57 6.24
C VAL A 438 -28.54 12.60 7.31
N ASP A 439 -29.13 11.44 7.58
CA ASP A 439 -30.13 11.27 8.65
C ASP A 439 -29.49 10.63 9.89
N GLN A 440 -28.96 11.47 10.77
CA GLN A 440 -28.31 11.02 12.03
C GLN A 440 -29.26 10.21 12.92
N LYS A 441 -30.57 10.48 12.87
CA LYS A 441 -31.56 9.82 13.72
C LYS A 441 -31.82 8.39 13.27
N ASN A 442 -32.03 8.20 11.96
CA ASN A 442 -32.26 6.88 11.39
C ASN A 442 -30.96 6.16 11.02
N ARG A 443 -29.81 6.82 11.21
CA ARG A 443 -28.46 6.33 10.91
C ARG A 443 -28.30 5.89 9.46
N LEU A 444 -28.79 6.74 8.56
CA LEU A 444 -28.82 6.49 7.13
C LEU A 444 -28.16 7.66 6.40
N VAL A 445 -27.31 7.33 5.43
CA VAL A 445 -26.82 8.27 4.44
C VAL A 445 -27.29 7.82 3.07
N GLU A 446 -27.85 8.74 2.30
CA GLU A 446 -28.27 8.53 0.92
C GLU A 446 -27.49 9.46 0.01
N ILE A 447 -26.51 8.90 -0.71
CA ILE A 447 -25.71 9.61 -1.71
C ILE A 447 -26.57 9.90 -2.96
N HIS A 448 -26.38 11.08 -3.56
CA HIS A 448 -27.17 11.62 -4.68
C HIS A 448 -28.66 11.79 -4.37
N LYS A 449 -28.95 12.19 -3.14
CA LYS A 449 -30.28 12.53 -2.67
C LYS A 449 -30.19 13.87 -1.92
N PRO A 450 -30.42 15.00 -2.60
CA PRO A 450 -30.44 16.30 -1.93
C PRO A 450 -31.59 16.37 -0.92
N ASP A 451 -31.35 17.04 0.21
CA ASP A 451 -32.33 17.24 1.29
C ASP A 451 -32.58 18.71 1.65
N GLY A 452 -31.96 19.63 0.90
CA GLY A 452 -32.05 21.07 1.11
C GLY A 452 -31.02 21.61 2.10
N LYS A 453 -30.09 20.79 2.61
CA LYS A 453 -29.03 21.21 3.54
C LYS A 453 -27.66 21.13 2.88
N SER A 454 -26.77 22.02 3.29
CA SER A 454 -25.37 21.96 2.87
C SER A 454 -24.72 20.64 3.32
N ASP A 455 -24.18 19.88 2.37
CA ASP A 455 -23.41 18.66 2.62
C ASP A 455 -22.22 18.93 3.55
N LEU A 456 -21.58 20.12 3.45
CA LEU A 456 -20.50 20.52 4.36
C LEU A 456 -20.98 20.57 5.81
N LEU A 457 -22.13 21.19 6.07
CA LEU A 457 -22.68 21.28 7.42
C LEU A 457 -23.07 19.91 7.96
N GLN A 458 -23.65 19.05 7.12
CA GLN A 458 -24.02 17.69 7.50
C GLN A 458 -22.78 16.84 7.87
N GLN A 459 -21.68 16.97 7.13
CA GLN A 459 -20.41 16.32 7.47
C GLN A 459 -19.80 16.91 8.75
N ILE A 460 -19.82 18.23 8.92
CA ILE A 460 -19.35 18.88 10.17
C ILE A 460 -20.13 18.36 11.37
N GLU A 461 -21.47 18.30 11.28
CA GLU A 461 -22.33 17.75 12.33
C GLU A 461 -21.89 16.31 12.68
N HIS A 462 -21.72 15.46 11.67
CA HIS A 462 -21.32 14.07 11.90
C HIS A 462 -19.98 13.92 12.60
N GLY A 463 -18.96 14.69 12.21
CA GLY A 463 -17.65 14.67 12.87
C GLY A 463 -17.72 15.22 14.30
N VAL A 464 -18.46 16.31 14.51
CA VAL A 464 -18.65 16.92 15.83
C VAL A 464 -19.37 15.99 16.80
N LEU A 465 -20.35 15.20 16.33
CA LEU A 465 -21.04 14.21 17.15
C LEU A 465 -20.07 13.19 17.78
N SER A 466 -19.05 12.75 17.05
CA SER A 466 -18.02 11.85 17.60
C SER A 466 -17.16 12.56 18.66
N ILE A 467 -16.69 13.77 18.35
CA ILE A 467 -15.78 14.52 19.23
C ILE A 467 -16.46 14.91 20.54
N ILE A 468 -17.65 15.54 20.44
CA ILE A 468 -18.42 15.99 21.60
C ILE A 468 -18.98 14.80 22.36
N GLY A 469 -19.54 13.79 21.68
CA GLY A 469 -20.00 12.56 22.32
C GLY A 469 -18.90 11.88 23.12
N GLY A 470 -17.69 11.84 22.56
CA GLY A 470 -16.45 11.47 23.25
C GLY A 470 -16.25 12.18 24.57
N TYR A 471 -16.25 13.52 24.53
CA TYR A 471 -16.04 14.36 25.69
C TYR A 471 -17.16 14.23 26.73
N GLU A 472 -18.43 14.23 26.31
CA GLU A 472 -19.58 14.11 27.20
C GLU A 472 -19.62 12.76 27.93
N SER A 473 -19.30 11.67 27.22
CA SER A 473 -19.27 10.33 27.81
C SER A 473 -18.13 10.14 28.79
N LEU A 474 -16.91 10.52 28.40
CA LEU A 474 -15.68 10.21 29.14
C LEU A 474 -15.24 11.32 30.12
N GLY A 475 -15.76 12.55 29.94
CA GLY A 475 -15.25 13.76 30.62
C GLY A 475 -13.93 14.28 30.06
N ARG A 476 -13.51 13.76 28.89
CA ARG A 476 -12.27 14.06 28.17
C ARG A 476 -12.35 13.53 26.76
N LEU A 477 -11.47 13.99 25.87
CA LEU A 477 -11.34 13.38 24.54
C LEU A 477 -10.79 11.96 24.62
N TYR A 478 -11.37 11.06 23.84
CA TYR A 478 -10.78 9.76 23.54
C TYR A 478 -9.55 9.95 22.67
N ARG A 479 -8.59 9.01 22.69
CA ARG A 479 -7.46 9.05 21.75
C ARG A 479 -7.80 8.32 20.46
N GLY A 480 -8.35 7.12 20.59
CA GLY A 480 -8.98 6.39 19.50
C GLY A 480 -9.97 5.34 19.99
N ILE A 481 -10.84 4.92 19.09
CA ILE A 481 -11.69 3.74 19.22
C ILE A 481 -11.16 2.76 18.17
N ILE A 482 -10.59 1.65 18.64
CA ILE A 482 -9.77 0.75 17.81
C ILE A 482 -10.55 -0.51 17.52
N CYS A 483 -10.74 -0.80 16.23
CA CYS A 483 -11.39 -1.99 15.75
C CYS A 483 -10.38 -3.14 15.76
N PRO A 484 -10.53 -4.15 16.64
CA PRO A 484 -9.64 -5.31 16.60
C PRO A 484 -9.84 -6.06 15.28
N THR A 485 -8.76 -6.25 14.52
CA THR A 485 -8.72 -7.00 13.26
C THR A 485 -9.00 -8.48 13.43
#